data_AF-A0A3N6MHM3-F1
#
_entry.id   AF-A0A3N6MHM3-F1
#
_cell.length_a   1.000
_cell.length_b   1.000
_cell.length_c   1.000
_cell.angle_alpha   90.00
_cell.angle_beta   90.00
_cell.angle_gamma   90.00
#
_symmetry.space_group_name_H-M   'P 1'
#
loop_
_entity.id
_entity.type
_entity.pdbx_description
1 polymer ?
#
loop_
_entity_poly.entity_id
_entity_poly.type
_entity_poly.pdbx_seq_one_letter_code
_entity_poly.pdbx_strand_id
1 'polypeptide(L)' 'MQITSANVAVLLYNYGVVLSAAYITMAYGIDDRMTILVLGFVFAVFWTVYFQFSMIDKVAPASNDEDED' A
#
# COMPACT_ATOMS: atom_id res chain seq x y z
N MET A 1 6.03 -1.81 -21.90
CA MET A 1 5.23 -1.48 -20.71
C MET A 1 5.94 -0.33 -20.01
N GLN A 2 5.41 0.90 -20.05
CA GLN A 2 6.01 2.01 -19.32
C GLN A 2 5.64 1.89 -17.84
N ILE A 3 6.64 1.93 -16.97
CA ILE A 3 6.40 1.93 -15.52
C ILE A 3 6.02 3.36 -15.13
N THR A 4 4.75 3.55 -14.78
CA THR A 4 4.22 4.81 -14.26
C THR A 4 4.46 4.93 -12.75
N SER A 5 4.47 6.15 -12.21
CA SER A 5 4.51 6.43 -10.77
C SER A 5 3.43 5.67 -9.99
N ALA A 6 2.23 5.53 -10.56
CA ALA A 6 1.15 4.71 -9.99
C ALA A 6 1.54 3.23 -9.81
N ASN A 7 2.27 2.64 -10.76
CA ASN A 7 2.73 1.25 -10.67
C ASN A 7 3.75 1.08 -9.53
N VAL A 8 4.65 2.04 -9.37
CA VAL A 8 5.64 2.05 -8.28
C VAL A 8 4.95 2.23 -6.93
N ALA A 9 3.97 3.13 -6.85
CA ALA A 9 3.20 3.38 -5.64
C ALA A 9 2.45 2.12 -5.17
N VAL A 10 1.76 1.43 -6.09
CA VAL A 10 1.07 0.16 -5.80
C VAL A 10 2.05 -0.93 -5.39
N LEU A 11 3.23 -1.01 -6.00
CA LEU A 11 4.28 -1.96 -5.60
C LEU A 11 4.73 -1.71 -4.16
N LEU A 12 5.04 -0.45 -3.82
CA LEU A 12 5.47 -0.07 -2.47
C LEU A 12 4.39 -0.32 -1.43
N TYR A 13 3.12 -0.06 -1.76
CA TYR A 13 1.98 -0.41 -0.92
C TYR A 13 1.95 -1.91 -0.62
N ASN A 14 1.95 -2.76 -1.64
CA ASN A 14 1.90 -4.22 -1.45
C ASN A 14 3.11 -4.73 -0.66
N TYR A 15 4.29 -4.19 -0.96
CA TYR A 15 5.52 -4.58 -0.26
C TYR A 15 5.48 -4.18 1.22
N GLY A 16 4.99 -2.98 1.54
CA GLY A 16 4.80 -2.50 2.90
C GLY A 16 3.84 -3.37 3.71
N VAL A 17 2.71 -3.76 3.12
CA VAL A 17 1.74 -4.68 3.74
C VAL A 17 2.39 -6.03 4.07
N VAL A 18 3.08 -6.64 3.09
CA VAL A 18 3.71 -7.95 3.26
C VAL A 18 4.80 -7.90 4.33
N LEU A 19 5.68 -6.89 4.30
CA LEU A 19 6.74 -6.75 5.29
C LEU A 19 6.19 -6.52 6.69
N SER A 20 5.14 -5.69 6.85
CA SER A 20 4.55 -5.40 8.15
C SER A 20 3.93 -6.66 8.77
N ALA A 21 3.14 -7.40 7.99
CA ALA A 21 2.52 -8.64 8.43
C ALA A 21 3.56 -9.71 8.75
N ALA A 22 4.54 -9.92 7.87
CA ALA A 22 5.59 -10.91 8.05
C ALA A 22 6.48 -10.62 9.26
N TYR A 23 6.86 -9.36 9.46
CA TYR A 23 7.68 -8.94 10.60
C TYR A 23 6.98 -9.26 11.92
N ILE A 24 5.70 -8.91 12.05
CA ILE A 24 4.93 -9.15 13.28
C ILE A 24 4.79 -10.65 13.53
N THR A 25 4.48 -11.45 12.52
CA THR A 25 4.34 -12.89 12.70
C THR A 25 5.66 -13.55 13.10
N MET A 26 6.79 -13.09 12.55
CA MET A 26 8.12 -13.57 12.93
C MET A 26 8.53 -13.12 14.33
N ALA A 27 8.32 -11.85 14.67
CA ALA A 27 8.72 -11.27 15.95
C ALA A 27 7.99 -11.90 17.14
N TYR A 28 6.73 -12.28 16.95
CA TYR A 28 5.89 -12.88 17.99
C TYR A 28 5.75 -14.41 17.88
N GLY A 29 6.45 -15.06 16.94
CA GLY A 29 6.39 -16.52 16.78
C GLY A 29 4.99 -17.04 16.45
N ILE A 30 4.25 -16.30 15.61
CA ILE A 30 2.88 -16.65 15.23
C ILE A 30 2.94 -17.64 14.07
N ASP A 31 2.65 -18.90 14.36
CA ASP A 31 2.60 -19.98 13.36
C ASP A 31 1.16 -20.34 12.95
N ASP A 32 0.15 -19.84 13.68
CA ASP A 32 -1.25 -20.10 13.39
C ASP A 32 -1.70 -19.37 12.10
N ARG A 33 -2.11 -20.15 11.11
CA ARG A 33 -2.49 -19.65 9.79
C ARG A 33 -3.63 -18.63 9.84
N MET A 34 -4.63 -18.85 10.69
CA MET A 34 -5.77 -17.92 10.80
C MET A 34 -5.33 -16.58 11.36
N THR A 35 -4.48 -16.59 12.38
CA THR A 35 -3.91 -15.38 13.00
C THR A 35 -3.06 -14.61 11.99
N ILE A 36 -2.23 -15.29 11.20
CA ILE A 36 -1.43 -14.67 10.13
C ILE A 36 -2.33 -13.98 9.10
N LEU A 37 -3.41 -14.63 8.65
CA LEU A 37 -4.35 -14.08 7.68
C LEU A 37 -5.09 -12.85 8.23
N VAL A 38 -5.54 -12.91 9.48
CA VAL A 38 -6.21 -11.79 10.16
C VAL A 38 -5.26 -10.61 10.31
N LEU A 39 -4.02 -10.83 10.76
CA LEU A 39 -3.01 -9.78 10.86
C LEU A 39 -2.68 -9.18 9.50
N GLY A 40 -2.51 -10.02 8.47
CA GLY A 40 -2.30 -9.57 7.10
C GLY A 40 -3.43 -8.68 6.61
N PHE A 41 -4.69 -9.03 6.91
CA PHE A 41 -5.85 -8.21 6.57
C PHE A 41 -5.86 -6.87 7.32
N VAL A 42 -5.56 -6.88 8.63
CA VAL A 42 -5.46 -5.64 9.43
C VAL A 42 -4.38 -4.70 8.87
N PHE A 43 -3.20 -5.22 8.52
CA PHE A 43 -2.16 -4.43 7.89
C PHE A 43 -2.55 -3.93 6.50
N ALA A 44 -3.23 -4.75 5.70
CA ALA A 44 -3.74 -4.33 4.39
C ALA A 44 -4.72 -3.15 4.51
N VAL A 45 -5.67 -3.21 5.45
CA VAL A 45 -6.61 -2.11 5.70
C VAL A 45 -5.87 -0.86 6.18
N PHE A 46 -4.97 -0.99 7.15
CA PHE A 46 -4.18 0.13 7.66
C PHE A 46 -3.37 0.83 6.55
N TRP A 47 -2.66 0.05 5.73
CA TRP A 47 -1.89 0.58 4.61
C TRP A 47 -2.78 1.16 3.52
N THR A 48 -3.99 0.62 3.30
CA THR A 48 -4.93 1.15 2.31
C THR A 48 -5.34 2.57 2.70
N VAL A 49 -5.66 2.78 3.97
CA VAL A 49 -6.01 4.10 4.52
C VAL A 49 -4.82 5.04 4.45
N TYR A 50 -3.63 4.60 4.88
CA TYR A 50 -2.40 5.40 4.80
C TYR A 50 -2.09 5.83 3.36
N PHE A 51 -2.23 4.91 2.40
CA PHE A 51 -1.98 5.18 0.98
C PHE A 51 -3.01 6.16 0.41
N GLN A 52 -4.28 5.99 0.76
CA GLN A 52 -5.35 6.91 0.36
C GLN A 52 -5.06 8.34 0.80
N PHE A 53 -4.58 8.56 2.02
CA PHE A 53 -4.25 9.90 2.51
C PHE A 53 -2.89 10.43 2.03
N SER A 54 -1.89 9.57 1.88
CA SER A 54 -0.50 10.01 1.67
C SER A 54 -0.05 10.01 0.22
N MET A 55 -0.72 9.25 -0.65
CA MET A 55 -0.31 9.06 -2.05
C MET A 55 -1.35 9.50 -3.08
N ILE A 56 -2.65 9.59 -2.76
CA ILE A 56 -3.65 10.07 -3.75
C ILE A 56 -3.28 11.45 -4.32
N ASP A 57 -2.89 12.39 -3.45
CA ASP A 57 -2.49 13.74 -3.89
C ASP A 57 -1.23 13.76 -4.77
N LYS A 58 -0.41 12.71 -4.71
CA LYS A 58 0.86 12.60 -5.46
C LYS A 58 0.77 11.73 -6.71
N VAL A 59 -0.29 10.92 -6.80
CA VAL A 59 -0.49 9.95 -7.88
C VAL A 59 -1.61 10.39 -8.82
N ALA A 60 -2.54 11.24 -8.36
CA ALA A 60 -3.44 11.95 -9.26
C ALA A 60 -2.58 12.82 -10.21
N PRO A 61 -2.68 12.65 -11.54
CA PRO A 61 -2.12 13.62 -12.45
C PRO A 61 -2.76 14.96 -12.08
N ALA A 62 -1.95 16.00 -11.89
CA ALA A 62 -2.48 17.35 -11.87
C ALA A 62 -3.28 17.51 -13.16
N SER A 63 -4.61 17.58 -13.04
CA SER A 63 -5.45 18.18 -14.06
C SER A 63 -5.16 19.66 -13.97
N ASN A 64 -4.00 20.07 -14.48
CA ASN A 64 -3.80 21.44 -14.87
C ASN A 64 -4.38 21.54 -16.28
N ASP A 65 -5.59 22.07 -16.30
CA ASP A 65 -6.15 22.88 -17.37
C ASP A 65 -5.04 23.59 -18.17
N GLU A 66 -4.72 23.06 -19.35
CA GLU A 66 -4.12 23.81 -20.45
C GLU A 66 -5.09 23.73 -21.63
N ASP A 67 -6.31 24.21 -21.41
CA ASP A 67 -7.20 24.70 -22.45
C ASP A 67 -7.56 26.15 -22.07
N GLU A 68 -7.43 27.07 -23.04
CA GLU A 68 -7.77 28.51 -23.04
C GLU A 68 -6.67 29.52 -22.63
N ASP A 69 -5.78 29.86 -23.58
CA ASP A 69 -5.87 31.10 -24.40
C ASP A 69 -4.72 31.23 -25.43
#